data_AF-A0A8C3U3Q6-F1
#
_entry.id   AF-A0A8C3U3Q6-F1
#
_cell.length_a   1.000
_cell.length_b   1.000
_cell.length_c   1.000
_cell.angle_alpha   90.00
_cell.angle_beta   90.00
_cell.angle_gamma   90.00
#
_symmetry.space_group_name_H-M   'P 1'
#
loop_
_entity.id
_entity.type
_entity.pdbx_description
1 polymer ?
#
loop_
_entity_poly.entity_id
_entity_poly.type
_entity_poly.pdbx_seq_one_letter_code
_entity_poly.pdbx_strand_id
1 'polypeptide(L)'
;FALVPRHFGKIPDPEERKISVWICQEEKLISGLSRRTTCSDVVRVLLEDSHHRRQRPAPPEPAGGMLSGPPHSYCIVEKWRGFERILPNKTKILRLWVAWGDEQENVRFVLVRSEASLPNAGPRSAEARVVLSKERPGRGLGAARASLALTQERQRRVVRKAFRKLAKINKRRQQPLAREASSAERMETLVHLVLSQDHTIRQQIQRLRELDREIDRYEAKIHLDRMKRHGVNYVQDTYLVGTGEPEAGREPGREPGRPEEDYARKCEEVLQLQEQRAQQEELLEHLAAEIQQELNERWMKRRREGLELAGELHLEHERVKTQLSTSLYIGLKLSTDLEAVKSDLDCTQRAWEERERELQRLLETLGTLDVAEAEAEPCGAASGARTAGEWLRKDRADNDEDSDTGLSSMHSQDSDSLPVCESLV
;
A
#
# COMPACT_ATOMS: atom_id res chain seq x y z
N PHE A 1 -32.60 -11.59 -21.52
CA PHE A 1 -32.84 -10.21 -22.01
C PHE A 1 -32.17 -10.05 -23.37
N ALA A 2 -32.92 -9.47 -24.31
CA ALA A 2 -32.84 -9.60 -25.76
C ALA A 2 -31.44 -9.52 -26.40
N LEU A 3 -31.22 -10.43 -27.35
CA LEU A 3 -30.23 -10.35 -28.43
C LEU A 3 -30.60 -9.19 -29.36
N VAL A 4 -29.85 -8.09 -29.31
CA VAL A 4 -29.91 -7.02 -30.32
C VAL A 4 -28.80 -7.26 -31.34
N PRO A 5 -29.09 -7.24 -32.66
CA PRO A 5 -28.11 -7.55 -33.69
C PRO A 5 -27.00 -6.49 -33.71
N ARG A 6 -25.74 -6.93 -33.69
CA ARG A 6 -24.59 -6.05 -33.93
C ARG A 6 -24.60 -5.62 -35.39
N HIS A 7 -25.13 -4.42 -35.66
CA HIS A 7 -24.89 -3.72 -36.91
C HIS A 7 -23.37 -3.57 -37.10
N PHE A 8 -22.82 -4.30 -38.07
CA PHE A 8 -21.52 -3.99 -38.65
C PHE A 8 -21.68 -2.70 -39.45
N GLY A 9 -21.58 -1.58 -38.75
CA GLY A 9 -21.51 -0.24 -39.32
C GLY A 9 -20.21 -0.07 -40.10
N LYS A 10 -20.37 0.55 -41.28
CA LYS A 10 -19.42 0.99 -42.31
C LYS A 10 -17.94 1.10 -41.87
N ILE A 11 -17.07 0.59 -42.74
CA ILE A 11 -15.63 0.83 -42.68
C ILE A 11 -15.40 2.32 -43.01
N PRO A 12 -14.85 3.14 -42.10
CA PRO A 12 -14.49 4.52 -42.44
C PRO A 12 -13.30 4.53 -43.40
N ASP A 13 -13.39 5.46 -44.34
CA ASP A 13 -12.46 5.73 -45.43
C ASP A 13 -11.02 5.96 -44.91
N PRO A 14 -10.00 5.76 -45.77
CA PRO A 14 -8.59 5.77 -45.34
C PRO A 14 -8.12 7.11 -44.72
N GLU A 15 -8.85 8.21 -44.93
CA GLU A 15 -8.48 9.55 -44.44
C GLU A 15 -8.92 9.85 -43.00
N GLU A 16 -9.87 9.09 -42.44
CA GLU A 16 -10.47 9.35 -41.12
C GLU A 16 -9.78 8.62 -39.95
N ARG A 17 -8.69 7.91 -40.20
CA ARG A 17 -8.01 7.10 -39.16
C ARG A 17 -6.92 7.89 -38.44
N LYS A 18 -7.30 9.04 -37.91
CA LYS A 18 -6.43 9.90 -37.10
C LYS A 18 -6.82 9.76 -35.64
N ILE A 19 -5.91 9.27 -34.81
CA ILE A 19 -6.10 9.20 -33.35
C ILE A 19 -5.11 10.17 -32.70
N SER A 20 -5.60 11.02 -31.80
CA SER A 20 -4.74 11.88 -31.00
C SER A 20 -4.16 11.15 -29.79
N VAL A 21 -2.83 11.25 -29.64
CA VAL A 21 -2.10 10.73 -28.48
C VAL A 21 -1.28 11.86 -27.88
N TRP A 22 -1.49 12.13 -26.60
CA TRP A 22 -0.85 13.19 -25.85
C TRP A 22 0.49 12.74 -25.27
N ILE A 23 1.53 13.57 -25.43
CA ILE A 23 2.88 13.33 -24.93
C ILE A 23 3.31 14.55 -24.12
N CYS A 24 3.38 14.45 -22.79
CA CYS A 24 3.90 15.46 -21.84
C CYS A 24 3.29 16.88 -21.89
N GLN A 25 2.49 17.23 -22.92
CA GLN A 25 1.65 18.42 -23.18
C GLN A 25 1.44 18.64 -24.70
N GLU A 26 2.15 17.92 -25.57
CA GLU A 26 2.01 17.99 -27.03
C GLU A 26 1.00 16.94 -27.54
N GLU A 27 -0.01 17.37 -28.29
CA GLU A 27 -0.94 16.46 -28.98
C GLU A 27 -0.31 15.97 -30.28
N LYS A 28 -0.18 14.65 -30.44
CA LYS A 28 0.29 14.03 -31.68
C LYS A 28 -0.83 13.26 -32.36
N LEU A 29 -1.12 13.65 -33.61
CA LEU A 29 -2.06 12.93 -34.48
C LEU A 29 -1.33 11.79 -35.19
N ILE A 30 -1.78 10.57 -34.94
CA ILE A 30 -1.25 9.38 -35.62
C ILE A 30 -2.21 9.01 -36.74
N SER A 31 -1.73 9.12 -37.97
CA SER A 31 -2.42 8.68 -39.19
C SER A 31 -1.97 7.27 -39.60
N GLY A 32 -2.74 6.62 -40.48
CA GLY A 32 -2.35 5.31 -41.06
C GLY A 32 -2.58 4.10 -40.15
N LEU A 33 -3.39 4.24 -39.09
CA LEU A 33 -3.69 3.14 -38.19
C LEU A 33 -4.53 2.05 -38.88
N SER A 34 -4.19 0.80 -38.60
CA SER A 34 -4.86 -0.39 -39.16
C SER A 34 -5.55 -1.18 -38.04
N ARG A 35 -6.50 -2.06 -38.39
CA ARG A 35 -7.16 -2.95 -37.41
C ARG A 35 -6.20 -3.92 -36.71
N ARG A 36 -4.94 -3.98 -37.17
CA ARG A 36 -3.86 -4.80 -36.61
C ARG A 36 -2.87 -4.00 -35.75
N THR A 37 -2.85 -2.67 -35.82
CA THR A 37 -1.89 -1.85 -35.06
C THR A 37 -2.16 -1.94 -33.57
N THR A 38 -1.15 -2.33 -32.82
CA THR A 38 -1.21 -2.47 -31.36
C THR A 38 -0.71 -1.21 -30.66
N CYS A 39 -1.02 -1.06 -29.38
CA CYS A 39 -0.50 0.03 -28.55
C CYS A 39 1.04 0.03 -28.56
N SER A 40 1.67 -1.15 -28.60
CA SER A 40 3.13 -1.26 -28.70
C SER A 40 3.71 -0.71 -30.01
N ASP A 41 2.98 -0.86 -31.13
CA ASP A 41 3.40 -0.33 -32.43
C ASP A 41 3.29 1.20 -32.45
N VAL A 42 2.22 1.73 -31.86
CA VAL A 42 2.04 3.18 -31.68
C VAL A 42 3.15 3.78 -30.81
N VAL A 43 3.44 3.15 -29.67
CA VAL A 43 4.53 3.57 -28.78
C VAL A 43 5.87 3.59 -29.52
N ARG A 44 6.15 2.56 -30.32
CA ARG A 44 7.39 2.47 -31.11
C ARG A 44 7.50 3.62 -32.12
N VAL A 45 6.44 3.90 -32.89
CA VAL A 45 6.44 4.98 -33.88
C VAL A 45 6.59 6.35 -33.21
N LEU A 46 5.92 6.58 -32.07
CA LEU A 46 6.04 7.85 -31.33
C LEU A 46 7.46 8.07 -30.78
N LEU A 47 8.12 7.00 -30.34
CA LEU A 47 9.52 7.04 -29.90
C LEU A 47 10.46 7.29 -31.08
N GLU A 48 10.29 6.55 -32.19
CA GLU A 48 11.08 6.72 -33.41
C GLU A 48 10.96 8.17 -33.94
N ASP A 49 9.76 8.74 -34.04
CA ASP A 49 9.53 10.14 -34.42
C ASP A 49 10.24 11.14 -33.49
N SER A 50 10.17 10.91 -32.17
CA SER A 50 10.88 11.75 -31.18
C SER A 50 12.41 11.67 -31.31
N HIS A 51 12.95 10.51 -31.72
CA HIS A 51 14.38 10.34 -31.97
C HIS A 51 14.84 11.01 -33.27
N HIS A 52 14.02 11.01 -34.32
CA HIS A 52 14.33 11.72 -35.58
C HIS A 52 14.28 13.24 -35.40
N ARG A 53 13.34 13.76 -34.61
CA ARG A 53 13.26 15.21 -34.30
C ARG A 53 14.47 15.71 -33.52
N ARG A 54 15.07 14.86 -32.66
CA ARG A 54 16.33 15.16 -31.93
C ARG A 54 17.57 15.22 -32.81
N GLN A 55 17.60 14.52 -33.95
CA GLN A 55 18.76 14.52 -34.86
C GLN A 55 18.76 15.70 -35.84
N ARG A 56 17.68 16.50 -35.87
CA ARG A 56 17.58 17.69 -36.72
C ARG A 56 18.13 18.92 -35.97
N PRO A 57 19.07 19.70 -36.52
CA PRO A 57 19.63 20.86 -35.85
C PRO A 57 18.61 22.01 -35.87
N ALA A 58 17.95 22.28 -34.74
CA ALA A 58 17.04 23.42 -34.54
C ALA A 58 17.10 23.92 -33.08
N PRO A 59 16.71 25.18 -32.79
CA PRO A 59 17.06 25.91 -31.56
C PRO A 59 16.39 25.32 -30.29
N PRO A 60 16.87 25.69 -29.09
CA PRO A 60 16.48 25.06 -27.84
C PRO A 60 15.11 25.54 -27.36
N GLU A 61 14.07 24.75 -27.65
CA GLU A 61 12.75 24.88 -27.01
C GLU A 61 12.77 24.26 -25.60
N PRO A 62 11.99 24.80 -24.65
CA PRO A 62 12.13 24.52 -23.22
C PRO A 62 11.72 23.08 -22.88
N ALA A 63 12.70 22.31 -22.40
CA ALA A 63 12.63 21.30 -21.33
C ALA A 63 11.35 20.44 -21.18
N GLY A 64 10.71 20.01 -22.27
CA GLY A 64 9.52 19.16 -22.23
C GLY A 64 9.58 18.04 -23.26
N GLY A 65 10.33 16.96 -22.99
CA GLY A 65 10.33 15.83 -23.93
C GLY A 65 11.42 14.78 -23.75
N MET A 66 11.66 14.30 -22.53
CA MET A 66 12.57 13.17 -22.29
C MET A 66 11.87 11.81 -22.49
N LEU A 67 11.32 11.57 -23.69
CA LEU A 67 11.06 10.20 -24.13
C LEU A 67 12.41 9.54 -24.47
N SER A 68 13.07 8.93 -23.50
CA SER A 68 14.31 8.17 -23.68
C SER A 68 14.15 6.82 -23.00
N GLY A 69 14.39 5.74 -23.73
CA GLY A 69 14.26 4.38 -23.21
C GLY A 69 13.70 3.38 -24.24
N PRO A 70 13.78 2.07 -23.94
CA PRO A 70 13.24 1.04 -24.80
C PRO A 70 11.71 1.13 -24.91
N PRO A 71 11.09 0.72 -26.03
CA PRO A 71 9.64 0.86 -26.25
C PRO A 71 8.76 0.12 -25.24
N HIS A 72 9.33 -0.80 -24.46
CA HIS A 72 8.64 -1.53 -23.41
C HIS A 72 8.48 -0.74 -22.10
N SER A 73 9.20 0.39 -21.93
CA SER A 73 9.09 1.26 -20.75
C SER A 73 7.98 2.30 -20.86
N TYR A 74 7.17 2.26 -21.93
CA TYR A 74 6.08 3.19 -22.17
C TYR A 74 4.76 2.43 -22.38
N CYS A 75 3.67 3.01 -21.89
CA CYS A 75 2.32 2.49 -22.04
C CYS A 75 1.35 3.61 -22.45
N ILE A 76 0.29 3.23 -23.14
CA ILE A 76 -0.79 4.15 -23.53
C ILE A 76 -1.87 4.08 -22.44
N VAL A 77 -2.28 5.24 -21.94
CA VAL A 77 -3.34 5.39 -20.95
C VAL A 77 -4.55 6.00 -21.63
N GLU A 78 -5.70 5.38 -21.45
CA GLU A 78 -7.01 5.85 -21.88
C GLU A 78 -7.65 6.68 -20.75
N LYS A 79 -8.05 7.92 -21.04
CA LYS A 79 -8.71 8.83 -20.10
C LYS A 79 -10.11 9.21 -20.60
N TRP A 80 -11.14 8.99 -19.77
CA TRP A 80 -12.52 9.41 -20.03
C TRP A 80 -13.28 9.68 -18.71
N ARG A 81 -13.94 10.82 -18.57
CA ARG A 81 -14.72 11.26 -17.37
C ARG A 81 -14.04 11.02 -16.01
N GLY A 82 -12.73 11.26 -15.93
CA GLY A 82 -11.94 11.05 -14.69
C GLY A 82 -11.53 9.60 -14.43
N PHE A 83 -11.89 8.67 -15.32
CA PHE A 83 -11.37 7.30 -15.30
C PHE A 83 -10.10 7.20 -16.14
N GLU A 84 -9.05 6.63 -15.57
CA GLU A 84 -7.78 6.38 -16.23
C GLU A 84 -7.48 4.88 -16.29
N ARG A 85 -7.26 4.36 -17.50
CA ARG A 85 -6.99 2.94 -17.73
C ARG A 85 -5.70 2.75 -18.53
N ILE A 86 -4.75 2.02 -17.96
CA ILE A 86 -3.55 1.59 -18.70
C ILE A 86 -3.94 0.51 -19.71
N LEU A 87 -3.65 0.74 -20.99
CA LEU A 87 -3.91 -0.20 -22.06
C LEU A 87 -2.79 -1.25 -22.15
N PRO A 88 -3.11 -2.55 -22.19
CA PRO A 88 -2.11 -3.59 -22.44
C PRO A 88 -1.41 -3.39 -23.80
N ASN A 89 -0.13 -3.71 -23.89
CA ASN A 89 0.68 -3.51 -25.10
C ASN A 89 0.12 -4.19 -26.37
N LYS A 90 -0.60 -5.30 -26.20
CA LYS A 90 -1.23 -6.08 -27.30
C LYS A 90 -2.57 -5.50 -27.77
N THR A 91 -3.07 -4.46 -27.11
CA THR A 91 -4.41 -3.95 -27.39
C THR A 91 -4.43 -3.20 -28.71
N LYS A 92 -5.43 -3.50 -29.54
CA LYS A 92 -5.59 -2.92 -30.88
C LYS A 92 -6.27 -1.56 -30.75
N ILE A 93 -5.50 -0.48 -30.86
CA ILE A 93 -5.96 0.87 -30.54
C ILE A 93 -7.14 1.30 -31.41
N LEU A 94 -7.12 0.99 -32.71
CA LEU A 94 -8.21 1.32 -33.62
C LEU A 94 -9.50 0.55 -33.30
N ARG A 95 -9.39 -0.67 -32.76
CA ARG A 95 -10.58 -1.42 -32.33
C ARG A 95 -11.18 -0.88 -31.04
N LEU A 96 -10.34 -0.37 -30.14
CA LEU A 96 -10.81 0.31 -28.93
C LEU A 96 -11.49 1.63 -29.30
N TRP A 97 -10.84 2.44 -30.14
CA TRP A 97 -11.39 3.70 -30.61
C TRP A 97 -12.77 3.55 -31.25
N VAL A 98 -12.92 2.61 -32.19
CA VAL A 98 -14.22 2.32 -32.82
C VAL A 98 -15.26 1.77 -31.81
N ALA A 99 -14.82 1.10 -30.74
CA ALA A 99 -15.74 0.59 -29.72
C ALA A 99 -16.33 1.68 -28.82
N TRP A 100 -15.73 2.88 -28.78
CA TRP A 100 -16.28 4.04 -28.06
C TRP A 100 -17.43 4.72 -28.80
N GLY A 101 -17.63 4.46 -30.09
CA GLY A 101 -18.78 4.96 -30.85
C GLY A 101 -18.84 6.50 -30.81
N ASP A 102 -19.97 7.05 -30.36
CA ASP A 102 -20.26 8.49 -30.36
C ASP A 102 -19.44 9.28 -29.32
N GLU A 103 -18.79 8.60 -28.36
CA GLU A 103 -18.00 9.23 -27.30
C GLU A 103 -16.50 9.35 -27.65
N GLN A 104 -16.12 9.07 -28.90
CA GLN A 104 -14.72 9.12 -29.37
C GLN A 104 -14.04 10.47 -29.10
N GLU A 105 -14.74 11.58 -29.35
CA GLU A 105 -14.19 12.95 -29.17
C GLU A 105 -13.84 13.26 -27.70
N ASN A 106 -14.45 12.54 -26.74
CA ASN A 106 -14.25 12.74 -25.31
C ASN A 106 -13.16 11.83 -24.72
N VAL A 107 -12.64 10.87 -25.48
CA VAL A 107 -11.61 9.92 -25.05
C VAL A 107 -10.24 10.46 -25.43
N ARG A 108 -9.32 10.53 -24.45
CA ARG A 108 -7.92 10.95 -24.69
C ARG A 108 -6.97 9.81 -24.43
N PHE A 109 -6.06 9.56 -25.37
CA PHE A 109 -4.94 8.65 -25.16
C PHE A 109 -3.70 9.44 -24.73
N VAL A 110 -3.02 8.99 -23.69
CA VAL A 110 -1.82 9.64 -23.13
C VAL A 110 -0.69 8.63 -23.08
N LEU A 111 0.48 8.99 -23.62
CA LEU A 111 1.68 8.18 -23.51
C LEU A 111 2.38 8.46 -22.17
N VAL A 112 2.53 7.45 -21.33
CA VAL A 112 3.16 7.57 -20.01
C VAL A 112 4.29 6.54 -19.87
N ARG A 113 5.34 6.89 -19.13
CA ARG A 113 6.37 5.92 -18.73
C ARG A 113 5.77 4.91 -17.74
N SER A 114 5.95 3.62 -17.99
CA SER A 114 5.38 2.53 -17.20
C SER A 114 5.79 2.59 -15.71
N GLU A 115 6.94 3.16 -15.40
CA GLU A 115 7.43 3.42 -14.04
C GLU A 115 6.88 4.70 -13.38
N ALA A 116 6.31 5.62 -14.16
CA ALA A 116 5.70 6.86 -13.67
C ALA A 116 4.16 6.75 -13.55
N SER A 117 3.54 5.73 -14.15
CA SER A 117 2.14 5.43 -13.92
C SER A 117 1.96 4.85 -12.52
N LEU A 118 1.26 5.56 -11.63
CA LEU A 118 0.80 5.00 -10.37
C LEU A 118 -0.02 3.73 -10.68
N PRO A 119 0.23 2.58 -10.04
CA PRO A 119 -0.64 1.45 -10.17
C PRO A 119 -1.99 1.84 -9.58
N ASN A 120 -2.95 2.20 -10.42
CA ASN A 120 -4.34 2.24 -9.99
C ASN A 120 -4.75 0.79 -9.77
N ALA A 121 -4.55 0.32 -8.54
CA ALA A 121 -5.06 -0.93 -8.03
C ALA A 121 -6.59 -0.81 -7.90
N GLY A 122 -7.27 -0.62 -9.03
CA GLY A 122 -8.67 -0.95 -9.15
C GLY A 122 -8.82 -2.46 -8.90
N PRO A 123 -9.86 -2.91 -8.19
CA PRO A 123 -10.02 -4.31 -7.82
C PRO A 123 -10.07 -5.16 -9.09
N ARG A 124 -8.96 -5.83 -9.40
CA ARG A 124 -8.97 -6.90 -10.39
C ARG A 124 -9.72 -8.05 -9.75
N SER A 125 -10.84 -8.41 -10.37
CA SER A 125 -11.55 -9.65 -10.13
C SER A 125 -10.54 -10.79 -9.99
N ALA A 126 -10.39 -11.28 -8.77
CA ALA A 126 -9.72 -12.53 -8.50
C ALA A 126 -10.62 -13.63 -9.09
N GLU A 127 -10.43 -13.94 -10.37
CA GLU A 127 -10.87 -15.22 -10.90
C GLU A 127 -10.08 -16.29 -10.16
N ALA A 128 -10.70 -16.82 -9.11
CA ALA A 128 -10.26 -17.96 -8.36
C ALA A 128 -10.15 -19.16 -9.32
N ARG A 129 -8.98 -19.34 -9.91
CA ARG A 129 -8.59 -20.65 -10.42
C ARG A 129 -8.37 -21.54 -9.21
N VAL A 130 -9.42 -22.26 -8.85
CA VAL A 130 -9.36 -23.46 -8.02
C VAL A 130 -8.31 -24.37 -8.66
N VAL A 131 -7.08 -24.31 -8.14
CA VAL A 131 -6.08 -25.32 -8.41
C VAL A 131 -6.55 -26.53 -7.62
N LEU A 132 -7.30 -27.39 -8.30
CA LEU A 132 -7.51 -28.76 -7.86
C LEU A 132 -6.12 -29.34 -7.55
N SER A 133 -5.86 -29.54 -6.26
CA SER A 133 -4.67 -30.20 -5.77
C SER A 133 -4.63 -31.58 -6.41
N LYS A 134 -3.74 -31.74 -7.38
CA LYS A 134 -3.51 -33.01 -8.05
C LYS A 134 -2.81 -33.92 -7.05
N GLU A 135 -3.60 -34.68 -6.30
CA GLU A 135 -3.14 -35.85 -5.57
C GLU A 135 -2.29 -36.71 -6.51
N ARG A 136 -1.05 -36.97 -6.10
CA ARG A 136 -0.23 -37.99 -6.72
C ARG A 136 -0.29 -39.25 -5.84
N PRO A 137 -0.75 -40.38 -6.40
CA PRO A 137 -0.71 -41.66 -5.72
C PRO A 137 0.70 -42.26 -5.79
N GLY A 138 1.11 -42.91 -4.71
CA GLY A 138 2.10 -44.00 -4.73
C GLY A 138 3.54 -43.64 -4.32
N ARG A 139 3.88 -43.95 -3.08
CA ARG A 139 4.81 -45.06 -2.77
C ARG A 139 4.80 -45.34 -1.26
N GLY A 140 4.09 -46.40 -0.88
CA GLY A 140 4.42 -47.14 0.31
C GLY A 140 5.74 -47.88 0.10
N LEU A 141 6.61 -47.82 1.09
CA LEU A 141 7.57 -48.85 1.45
C LEU A 141 7.99 -48.53 2.87
N GLY A 142 7.64 -49.44 3.78
CA GLY A 142 8.03 -49.38 5.17
C GLY A 142 9.55 -49.33 5.31
N ALA A 143 10.01 -48.56 6.29
CA ALA A 143 11.32 -48.74 6.88
C ALA A 143 11.15 -48.53 8.38
N ALA A 144 10.94 -49.65 9.06
CA ALA A 144 11.19 -49.76 10.48
C ALA A 144 12.64 -49.34 10.78
N ARG A 145 12.82 -48.70 11.94
CA ARG A 145 14.05 -48.63 12.74
C ARG A 145 15.37 -48.33 11.99
N ALA A 146 15.82 -47.08 12.07
CA ALA A 146 17.24 -46.75 11.93
C ALA A 146 17.60 -45.52 12.77
N SER A 147 17.48 -45.66 14.09
CA SER A 147 18.38 -44.94 15.01
C SER A 147 19.71 -45.68 14.94
N LEU A 148 20.79 -44.97 14.59
CA LEU A 148 22.17 -45.11 15.12
C LEU A 148 23.14 -44.37 14.19
N ALA A 149 23.83 -43.37 14.78
CA ALA A 149 25.01 -42.66 14.29
C ALA A 149 25.05 -42.27 12.78
N LEU A 150 24.70 -41.01 12.50
CA LEU A 150 25.08 -40.38 11.22
C LEU A 150 26.61 -40.47 11.06
N THR A 151 27.09 -41.11 10.00
CA THR A 151 28.52 -41.08 9.65
C THR A 151 28.99 -39.62 9.55
N GLN A 152 30.21 -39.32 10.02
CA GLN A 152 30.77 -37.96 10.09
C GLN A 152 30.57 -37.16 8.78
N GLU A 153 30.59 -37.84 7.64
CA GLU A 153 30.38 -37.27 6.30
C GLU A 153 28.94 -36.78 6.06
N ARG A 154 27.92 -37.50 6.56
CA ARG A 154 26.53 -37.04 6.53
C ARG A 154 26.32 -35.86 7.47
N GLN A 155 26.94 -35.89 8.66
CA GLN A 155 26.89 -34.78 9.63
C GLN A 155 27.51 -33.50 9.05
N ARG A 156 28.69 -33.60 8.41
CA ARG A 156 29.33 -32.47 7.68
C ARG A 156 28.45 -31.94 6.54
N ARG A 157 27.65 -32.78 5.86
CA ARG A 157 26.71 -32.32 4.82
C ARG A 157 25.47 -31.63 5.38
N VAL A 158 24.93 -32.13 6.49
CA VAL A 158 23.80 -31.51 7.20
C VAL A 158 24.20 -30.13 7.72
N VAL A 159 25.38 -30.02 8.34
CA VAL A 159 25.94 -28.75 8.82
C VAL A 159 26.16 -27.77 7.67
N ARG A 160 26.78 -28.20 6.56
CA ARG A 160 26.93 -27.36 5.35
C ARG A 160 25.57 -26.92 4.77
N LYS A 161 24.54 -27.78 4.79
CA LYS A 161 23.18 -27.41 4.38
C LYS A 161 22.56 -26.40 5.35
N ALA A 162 22.75 -26.55 6.65
CA ALA A 162 22.28 -25.63 7.67
C ALA A 162 22.94 -24.25 7.52
N PHE A 163 24.26 -24.18 7.36
CA PHE A 163 24.97 -22.93 7.11
C PHE A 163 24.56 -22.25 5.80
N ARG A 164 24.33 -23.00 4.71
CA ARG A 164 23.77 -22.43 3.46
C ARG A 164 22.34 -21.92 3.65
N LYS A 165 21.54 -22.60 4.48
CA LYS A 165 20.17 -22.18 4.80
C LYS A 165 20.20 -20.90 5.65
N LEU A 166 21.09 -20.83 6.64
CA LEU A 166 21.34 -19.63 7.45
C LEU A 166 21.82 -18.46 6.58
N ALA A 167 22.77 -18.69 5.68
CA ALA A 167 23.26 -17.67 4.75
C ALA A 167 22.15 -17.18 3.79
N LYS A 168 21.25 -18.07 3.34
CA LYS A 168 20.07 -17.68 2.56
C LYS A 168 19.08 -16.84 3.37
N ILE A 169 18.88 -17.17 4.64
CA ILE A 169 17.98 -16.42 5.54
C ILE A 169 18.58 -15.05 5.84
N ASN A 170 19.87 -14.95 6.15
CA ASN A 170 20.55 -13.67 6.36
C ASN A 170 20.56 -12.81 5.10
N LYS A 171 20.80 -13.39 3.92
CA LYS A 171 20.70 -12.66 2.64
C LYS A 171 19.27 -12.16 2.36
N ARG A 172 18.24 -12.92 2.76
CA ARG A 172 16.84 -12.49 2.68
C ARG A 172 16.46 -11.43 3.72
N ARG A 173 17.10 -11.41 4.89
CA ARG A 173 16.93 -10.36 5.92
C ARG A 173 17.67 -9.07 5.57
N GLN A 174 18.82 -9.15 4.90
CA GLN A 174 19.59 -7.96 4.47
C GLN A 174 19.01 -7.28 3.21
N GLN A 175 18.30 -8.01 2.35
CA GLN A 175 17.62 -7.44 1.17
C GLN A 175 16.57 -6.35 1.46
N PRO A 176 15.67 -6.48 2.45
CA PRO A 176 14.72 -5.43 2.79
C PRO A 176 15.41 -4.19 3.34
N LEU A 177 16.40 -4.33 4.23
CA LEU A 177 17.16 -3.20 4.78
C LEU A 177 17.91 -2.39 3.69
N ALA A 178 18.52 -3.07 2.72
CA ALA A 178 19.17 -2.38 1.59
C ALA A 178 18.16 -1.70 0.64
N ARG A 179 16.96 -2.27 0.50
CA ARG A 179 15.86 -1.64 -0.27
C ARG A 179 15.28 -0.44 0.45
N GLU A 180 15.11 -0.52 1.77
CA GLU A 180 14.64 0.56 2.63
C GLU A 180 15.63 1.73 2.63
N ALA A 181 16.93 1.46 2.76
CA ALA A 181 17.97 2.47 2.59
C ALA A 181 17.91 3.13 1.20
N SER A 182 17.81 2.34 0.12
CA SER A 182 17.67 2.89 -1.25
C SER A 182 16.37 3.68 -1.44
N SER A 183 15.31 3.37 -0.69
CA SER A 183 14.04 4.11 -0.76
C SER A 183 14.09 5.39 0.06
N ALA A 184 14.82 5.39 1.19
CA ALA A 184 15.05 6.57 2.01
C ALA A 184 15.92 7.58 1.25
N GLU A 185 17.00 7.14 0.61
CA GLU A 185 17.84 7.99 -0.26
C GLU A 185 17.06 8.57 -1.44
N ARG A 186 16.16 7.77 -2.04
CA ARG A 186 15.24 8.25 -3.09
C ARG A 186 14.24 9.27 -2.55
N MET A 187 13.73 9.06 -1.33
CA MET A 187 12.83 10.00 -0.68
C MET A 187 13.53 11.32 -0.38
N GLU A 188 14.75 11.27 0.14
CA GLU A 188 15.59 12.43 0.43
C GLU A 188 15.90 13.21 -0.85
N THR A 189 16.24 12.51 -1.94
CA THR A 189 16.45 13.14 -3.26
C THR A 189 15.18 13.83 -3.76
N LEU A 190 14.01 13.21 -3.60
CA LEU A 190 12.73 13.83 -3.96
C LEU A 190 12.41 15.04 -3.09
N VAL A 191 12.68 14.98 -1.77
CA VAL A 191 12.52 16.11 -0.86
C VAL A 191 13.41 17.27 -1.29
N HIS A 192 14.69 17.03 -1.58
CA HIS A 192 15.59 18.06 -2.10
C HIS A 192 15.11 18.64 -3.42
N LEU A 193 14.59 17.81 -4.34
CA LEU A 193 14.03 18.29 -5.60
C LEU A 193 12.82 19.19 -5.35
N VAL A 194 11.88 18.77 -4.50
CA VAL A 194 10.67 19.55 -4.16
C VAL A 194 11.05 20.86 -3.49
N LEU A 195 12.00 20.85 -2.54
CA LEU A 195 12.48 22.08 -1.90
C LEU A 195 13.18 23.03 -2.89
N SER A 196 13.97 22.49 -3.83
CA SER A 196 14.62 23.30 -4.87
C SER A 196 13.61 23.90 -5.86
N GLN A 197 12.56 23.15 -6.19
CA GLN A 197 11.46 23.62 -7.04
C GLN A 197 10.62 24.67 -6.31
N ASP A 198 10.29 24.45 -5.04
CA ASP A 198 9.56 25.42 -4.21
C ASP A 198 10.33 26.75 -4.09
N HIS A 199 11.65 26.68 -3.90
CA HIS A 199 12.50 27.87 -3.93
C HIS A 199 12.43 28.60 -5.28
N THR A 200 12.52 27.85 -6.38
CA THR A 200 12.43 28.41 -7.74
C THR A 200 11.07 29.07 -7.99
N ILE A 201 9.98 28.43 -7.57
CA ILE A 201 8.61 28.97 -7.69
C ILE A 201 8.48 30.25 -6.88
N ARG A 202 8.99 30.27 -5.64
CA ARG A 202 8.98 31.49 -4.81
C ARG A 202 9.76 32.62 -5.46
N GLN A 203 10.92 32.32 -6.05
CA GLN A 203 11.72 33.30 -6.77
C GLN A 203 10.99 33.83 -8.02
N GLN A 204 10.32 32.95 -8.77
CA GLN A 204 9.51 33.33 -9.93
C GLN A 204 8.33 34.21 -9.54
N ILE A 205 7.62 33.88 -8.45
CA ILE A 205 6.52 34.69 -7.92
C ILE A 205 7.04 36.07 -7.50
N GLN A 206 8.19 36.15 -6.84
CA GLN A 206 8.80 37.42 -6.48
C GLN A 206 9.15 38.24 -7.72
N ARG A 207 9.72 37.61 -8.76
CA ARG A 207 10.04 38.28 -10.03
C ARG A 207 8.79 38.78 -10.75
N LEU A 208 7.71 38.00 -10.77
CA LEU A 208 6.43 38.43 -11.32
C LEU A 208 5.90 39.66 -10.58
N ARG A 209 5.92 39.65 -9.25
CA ARG A 209 5.53 40.82 -8.44
C ARG A 209 6.41 42.05 -8.69
N GLU A 210 7.68 41.88 -8.98
CA GLU A 210 8.56 43.00 -9.38
C GLU A 210 8.20 43.53 -10.76
N LEU A 211 7.94 42.65 -11.72
CA LEU A 211 7.51 43.02 -13.07
C LEU A 211 6.13 43.70 -13.07
N ASP A 212 5.18 43.21 -12.29
CA ASP A 212 3.86 43.85 -12.14
C ASP A 212 4.02 45.28 -11.60
N ARG A 213 4.87 45.49 -10.59
CA ARG A 213 5.19 46.85 -10.10
C ARG A 213 5.91 47.71 -11.13
N GLU A 214 6.66 47.13 -12.06
CA GLU A 214 7.27 47.87 -13.18
C GLU A 214 6.21 48.24 -14.21
N ILE A 215 5.29 47.33 -14.54
CA ILE A 215 4.14 47.57 -15.41
C ILE A 215 3.31 48.71 -14.84
N ASP A 216 2.93 48.68 -13.56
CA ASP A 216 2.17 49.74 -12.91
C ASP A 216 2.86 51.11 -13.04
N ARG A 217 4.19 51.15 -12.90
CA ARG A 217 4.99 52.38 -13.06
C ARG A 217 4.96 52.89 -14.50
N TYR A 218 5.09 52.00 -15.48
CA TYR A 218 5.02 52.37 -16.89
C TYR A 218 3.62 52.80 -17.29
N GLU A 219 2.59 52.10 -16.84
CA GLU A 219 1.20 52.44 -17.06
C GLU A 219 0.89 53.80 -16.44
N ALA A 220 1.23 54.03 -15.17
CA ALA A 220 1.04 55.33 -14.52
C ALA A 220 1.74 56.46 -15.27
N LYS A 221 2.97 56.23 -15.77
CA LYS A 221 3.69 57.22 -16.58
C LYS A 221 2.97 57.51 -17.90
N ILE A 222 2.53 56.46 -18.62
CA ILE A 222 1.78 56.60 -19.87
C ILE A 222 0.44 57.30 -19.62
N HIS A 223 -0.27 56.95 -18.55
CA HIS A 223 -1.50 57.59 -18.13
C HIS A 223 -1.28 59.08 -17.84
N LEU A 224 -0.26 59.44 -17.06
CA LEU A 224 0.09 60.85 -16.80
C LEU A 224 0.46 61.61 -18.07
N ASP A 225 1.23 61.01 -18.97
CA ASP A 225 1.61 61.63 -20.23
C ASP A 225 0.40 61.83 -21.16
N ARG A 226 -0.54 60.88 -21.19
CA ARG A 226 -1.80 60.99 -21.94
C ARG A 226 -2.71 62.04 -21.33
N MET A 227 -2.84 62.09 -20.00
CA MET A 227 -3.62 63.11 -19.29
C MET A 227 -3.09 64.53 -19.55
N LYS A 228 -1.76 64.71 -19.62
CA LYS A 228 -1.15 66.01 -19.95
C LYS A 228 -1.42 66.43 -21.39
N ARG A 229 -1.45 65.49 -22.34
CA ARG A 229 -1.64 65.77 -23.77
C ARG A 229 -3.11 65.93 -24.18
N HIS A 230 -3.99 65.11 -23.60
CA HIS A 230 -5.38 64.96 -24.02
C HIS A 230 -6.38 65.38 -22.93
N GLY A 231 -5.91 65.84 -21.77
CA GLY A 231 -6.76 66.21 -20.64
C GLY A 231 -7.17 65.02 -19.78
N VAL A 232 -7.79 65.30 -18.63
CA VAL A 232 -8.24 64.28 -17.68
C VAL A 232 -9.28 63.35 -18.30
N ASN A 233 -10.02 63.83 -19.30
CA ASN A 233 -11.09 63.09 -19.96
C ASN A 233 -10.66 62.20 -21.13
N TYR A 234 -9.35 62.07 -21.37
CA TYR A 234 -8.84 61.40 -22.58
C TYR A 234 -9.37 59.98 -22.80
N VAL A 235 -9.69 59.24 -21.72
CA VAL A 235 -10.30 57.91 -21.83
C VAL A 235 -11.71 58.02 -22.39
N GLN A 236 -12.55 58.89 -21.80
CA GLN A 236 -13.91 59.10 -22.28
C GLN A 236 -13.89 59.66 -23.71
N ASP A 237 -12.99 60.59 -24.00
CA ASP A 237 -12.80 61.14 -25.33
C ASP A 237 -12.36 60.05 -26.32
N THR A 238 -11.51 59.08 -25.96
CA THR A 238 -11.19 57.95 -26.86
C THR A 238 -12.38 57.04 -27.18
N TYR A 239 -13.34 56.91 -26.27
CA TYR A 239 -14.56 56.14 -26.53
C TYR A 239 -15.67 56.97 -27.21
N LEU A 240 -15.71 58.29 -26.96
CA LEU A 240 -16.71 59.22 -27.51
C LEU A 240 -16.31 59.82 -28.87
N VAL A 241 -15.01 59.91 -29.19
CA VAL A 241 -14.48 60.36 -30.50
C VAL A 241 -14.88 59.41 -31.62
N GLY A 242 -15.31 58.18 -31.33
CA GLY A 242 -15.96 57.28 -32.30
C GLY A 242 -17.42 57.63 -32.65
N THR A 243 -18.03 58.59 -31.94
CA THR A 243 -19.45 58.97 -32.09
C THR A 243 -19.69 60.47 -32.32
N GLY A 244 -18.63 61.29 -32.37
CA GLY A 244 -18.75 62.73 -32.58
C GLY A 244 -17.93 63.18 -33.79
N GLU A 245 -18.60 63.44 -34.91
CA GLU A 245 -18.10 64.39 -35.90
C GLU A 245 -17.84 65.75 -35.22
N PRO A 246 -16.89 66.56 -35.69
CA PRO A 246 -16.63 67.86 -35.11
C PRO A 246 -17.81 68.80 -35.44
N GLU A 247 -18.76 68.97 -34.52
CA GLU A 247 -19.80 69.98 -34.64
C GLU A 247 -19.20 71.40 -34.46
N ALA A 248 -18.69 71.94 -35.55
CA ALA A 248 -18.67 73.37 -35.80
C ALA A 248 -20.08 73.80 -36.21
N GLY A 249 -20.95 74.10 -35.24
CA GLY A 249 -22.34 74.47 -35.53
C GLY A 249 -23.14 74.83 -34.30
N ARG A 250 -22.82 75.97 -33.69
CA ARG A 250 -23.55 76.52 -32.54
C ARG A 250 -24.91 77.05 -33.01
N GLU A 251 -25.98 76.28 -32.82
CA GLU A 251 -27.35 76.83 -32.78
C GLU A 251 -27.86 76.92 -31.33
N PRO A 252 -28.24 78.11 -30.82
CA PRO A 252 -28.79 78.26 -29.49
C PRO A 252 -30.32 78.09 -29.56
N GLY A 253 -30.82 76.88 -29.29
CA GLY A 253 -32.25 76.66 -29.44
C GLY A 253 -32.74 75.25 -29.12
N ARG A 254 -32.28 74.63 -28.03
CA ARG A 254 -33.01 73.50 -27.45
C ARG A 254 -32.76 73.45 -25.95
N GLU A 255 -33.82 73.68 -25.18
CA GLU A 255 -33.81 73.51 -23.73
C GLU A 255 -33.28 72.10 -23.39
N PRO A 256 -32.24 71.96 -22.54
CA PRO A 256 -31.78 70.66 -22.10
C PRO A 256 -32.82 70.13 -21.11
N GLY A 257 -33.71 69.26 -21.59
CA GLY A 257 -34.54 68.42 -20.74
C GLY A 257 -33.67 67.48 -19.93
N ARG A 258 -33.26 67.93 -18.73
CA ARG A 258 -32.81 67.17 -17.54
C ARG A 258 -32.07 65.83 -17.73
N PRO A 259 -30.96 65.73 -18.48
CA PRO A 259 -30.14 64.51 -18.46
C PRO A 259 -29.53 64.26 -17.08
N GLU A 260 -29.21 65.33 -16.35
CA GLU A 260 -28.55 65.31 -15.04
C GLU A 260 -29.39 64.59 -13.97
N GLU A 261 -30.71 64.72 -14.00
CA GLU A 261 -31.62 64.03 -13.07
C GLU A 261 -31.72 62.54 -13.38
N ASP A 262 -31.71 62.15 -14.66
CA ASP A 262 -31.69 60.75 -15.07
C ASP A 262 -30.35 60.07 -14.76
N TYR A 263 -29.24 60.81 -14.86
CA TYR A 263 -27.92 60.34 -14.40
C TYR A 263 -27.88 60.19 -12.88
N ALA A 264 -28.43 61.14 -12.12
CA ALA A 264 -28.50 61.04 -10.66
C ALA A 264 -29.29 59.80 -10.22
N ARG A 265 -30.45 59.52 -10.85
CA ARG A 265 -31.24 58.31 -10.58
C ARG A 265 -30.49 57.02 -10.90
N LYS A 266 -29.80 56.95 -12.03
CA LYS A 266 -28.98 55.79 -12.38
C LYS A 266 -27.81 55.58 -11.41
N CYS A 267 -27.20 56.67 -10.93
CA CYS A 267 -26.17 56.58 -9.89
C CYS A 267 -26.73 56.03 -8.57
N GLU A 268 -27.92 56.47 -8.16
CA GLU A 268 -28.62 55.93 -6.99
C GLU A 268 -28.94 54.44 -7.16
N GLU A 269 -29.42 54.01 -8.34
CA GLU A 269 -29.65 52.60 -8.65
C GLU A 269 -28.36 51.76 -8.59
N VAL A 270 -27.25 52.28 -9.12
CA VAL A 270 -25.95 51.61 -9.06
C VAL A 270 -25.45 51.48 -7.62
N LEU A 271 -25.63 52.51 -6.80
CA LEU A 271 -25.28 52.45 -5.38
C LEU A 271 -26.09 51.39 -4.63
N GLN A 272 -27.40 51.31 -4.87
CA GLN A 272 -28.25 50.28 -4.27
C GLN A 272 -27.81 48.87 -4.69
N LEU A 273 -27.46 48.66 -5.96
CA LEU A 273 -26.96 47.37 -6.45
C LEU A 273 -25.58 47.03 -5.85
N GLN A 274 -24.72 48.03 -5.63
CA GLN A 274 -23.42 47.83 -4.98
C GLN A 274 -23.59 47.42 -3.51
N GLU A 275 -24.51 48.03 -2.78
CA GLU A 275 -24.83 47.66 -1.40
C GLU A 275 -25.39 46.22 -1.32
N GLN A 276 -26.31 45.87 -2.23
CA GLN A 276 -26.83 44.50 -2.33
C GLN A 276 -25.74 43.48 -2.65
N ARG A 277 -24.82 43.82 -3.57
CA ARG A 277 -23.68 42.97 -3.89
C ARG A 277 -22.77 42.78 -2.69
N ALA A 278 -22.47 43.85 -1.95
CA ALA A 278 -21.63 43.79 -0.75
C ALA A 278 -22.25 42.88 0.32
N GLN A 279 -23.58 42.99 0.55
CA GLN A 279 -24.31 42.11 1.47
C GLN A 279 -24.26 40.64 1.04
N GLN A 280 -24.39 40.37 -0.27
CA GLN A 280 -24.28 39.02 -0.80
C GLN A 280 -22.85 38.46 -0.67
N GLU A 281 -21.83 39.29 -0.90
CA GLU A 281 -20.42 38.91 -0.73
C GLU A 281 -20.09 38.59 0.73
N GLU A 282 -20.57 39.38 1.69
CA GLU A 282 -20.42 39.11 3.12
C GLU A 282 -21.08 37.78 3.53
N LEU A 283 -22.28 37.50 3.02
CA LEU A 283 -22.95 36.22 3.25
C LEU A 283 -22.16 35.04 2.66
N LEU A 284 -21.59 35.21 1.46
CA LEU A 284 -20.75 34.19 0.83
C LEU A 284 -19.46 33.95 1.63
N GLU A 285 -18.82 34.99 2.13
CA GLU A 285 -17.64 34.89 2.99
C GLU A 285 -17.97 34.15 4.29
N HIS A 286 -19.11 34.46 4.91
CA HIS A 286 -19.58 33.77 6.11
C HIS A 286 -19.83 32.28 5.85
N LEU A 287 -20.60 31.94 4.81
CA LEU A 287 -20.87 30.55 4.43
C LEU A 287 -19.59 29.79 4.05
N ALA A 288 -18.65 30.45 3.37
CA ALA A 288 -17.36 29.86 3.03
C ALA A 288 -16.54 29.54 4.29
N ALA A 289 -16.56 30.42 5.29
CA ALA A 289 -15.91 30.19 6.57
C ALA A 289 -16.56 29.01 7.33
N GLU A 290 -17.89 28.92 7.35
CA GLU A 290 -18.61 27.79 7.96
C GLU A 290 -18.28 26.47 7.27
N ILE A 291 -18.31 26.43 5.94
CA ILE A 291 -17.92 25.23 5.17
C ILE A 291 -16.49 24.83 5.50
N GLN A 292 -15.57 25.79 5.59
CA GLN A 292 -14.17 25.52 5.91
C GLN A 292 -14.00 24.97 7.33
N GLN A 293 -14.75 25.50 8.30
CA GLN A 293 -14.76 25.00 9.68
C GLN A 293 -15.30 23.57 9.73
N GLU A 294 -16.45 23.31 9.12
CA GLU A 294 -17.06 21.97 9.02
C GLU A 294 -16.12 20.95 8.36
N LEU A 295 -15.47 21.33 7.26
CA LEU A 295 -14.50 20.48 6.58
C LEU A 295 -13.31 20.17 7.48
N ASN A 296 -12.78 21.18 8.19
CA ASN A 296 -11.67 21.00 9.10
C ASN A 296 -12.06 20.11 10.29
N GLU A 297 -13.24 20.30 10.89
CA GLU A 297 -13.75 19.48 11.97
C GLU A 297 -13.91 18.02 11.54
N ARG A 298 -14.53 17.77 10.38
CA ARG A 298 -14.67 16.41 9.83
C ARG A 298 -13.33 15.77 9.48
N TRP A 299 -12.38 16.56 9.00
CA TRP A 299 -11.03 16.09 8.74
C TRP A 299 -10.32 15.70 10.05
N MET A 300 -10.39 16.55 11.08
CA MET A 300 -9.83 16.28 12.39
C MET A 300 -10.51 15.09 13.08
N LYS A 301 -11.83 14.94 12.92
CA LYS A 301 -12.59 13.80 13.46
C LYS A 301 -12.13 12.48 12.84
N ARG A 302 -12.06 12.39 11.51
CA ARG A 302 -11.53 11.20 10.82
C ARG A 302 -10.10 10.87 11.23
N ARG A 303 -9.28 11.89 11.47
CA ARG A 303 -7.90 11.70 11.92
C ARG A 303 -7.84 11.14 13.34
N ARG A 304 -8.67 11.63 14.26
CA ARG A 304 -8.79 11.09 15.63
C ARG A 304 -9.28 9.64 15.61
N GLU A 305 -10.38 9.37 14.91
CA GLU A 305 -10.93 8.02 14.75
C GLU A 305 -9.89 7.06 14.13
N GLY A 306 -9.13 7.52 13.14
CA GLY A 306 -8.06 6.73 12.53
C GLY A 306 -6.91 6.41 13.50
N LEU A 307 -6.57 7.34 14.41
CA LEU A 307 -5.56 7.12 15.45
C LEU A 307 -6.08 6.19 16.55
N GLU A 308 -7.34 6.33 16.95
CA GLU A 308 -8.00 5.46 17.93
C GLU A 308 -8.07 4.02 17.43
N LEU A 309 -8.55 3.81 16.20
CA LEU A 309 -8.57 2.48 15.56
C LEU A 309 -7.16 1.89 15.42
N ALA A 310 -6.16 2.71 15.09
CA ALA A 310 -4.78 2.25 15.03
C ALA A 310 -4.25 1.82 16.42
N GLY A 311 -4.61 2.55 17.47
CA GLY A 311 -4.32 2.20 18.86
C GLY A 311 -4.98 0.89 19.29
N GLU A 312 -6.27 0.72 19.01
CA GLU A 312 -7.01 -0.52 19.29
C GLU A 312 -6.41 -1.73 18.58
N LEU A 313 -6.11 -1.60 17.28
CA LEU A 313 -5.45 -2.66 16.51
C LEU A 313 -4.07 -3.01 17.09
N HIS A 314 -3.33 -2.02 17.59
CA HIS A 314 -2.03 -2.27 18.22
C HIS A 314 -2.17 -3.02 19.54
N LEU A 315 -3.16 -2.67 20.36
CA LEU A 315 -3.47 -3.38 21.60
C LEU A 315 -3.91 -4.82 21.34
N GLU A 316 -4.77 -5.05 20.35
CA GLU A 316 -5.18 -6.39 19.95
C GLU A 316 -4.00 -7.20 19.37
N HIS A 317 -3.10 -6.57 18.62
CA HIS A 317 -1.88 -7.21 18.15
C HIS A 317 -1.00 -7.71 19.31
N GLU A 318 -0.75 -6.86 20.31
CA GLU A 318 0.05 -7.25 21.48
C GLU A 318 -0.67 -8.29 22.35
N ARG A 319 -2.00 -8.24 22.45
CA ARG A 319 -2.81 -9.29 23.10
C ARG A 319 -2.64 -10.64 22.41
N VAL A 320 -2.81 -10.70 21.10
CA VAL A 320 -2.66 -11.96 20.34
C VAL A 320 -1.22 -12.49 20.44
N LYS A 321 -0.22 -11.59 20.39
CA LYS A 321 1.20 -11.94 20.51
C LYS A 321 1.54 -12.51 21.89
N THR A 322 1.00 -11.96 22.97
CA THR A 322 1.18 -12.50 24.32
C THR A 322 0.50 -13.86 24.46
N GLN A 323 -0.74 -14.02 23.97
CA GLN A 323 -1.43 -15.31 23.94
C GLN A 323 -0.69 -16.38 23.12
N LEU A 324 -0.11 -16.00 21.99
CA LEU A 324 0.70 -16.92 21.18
C LEU A 324 1.99 -17.32 21.91
N SER A 325 2.60 -16.37 22.62
CA SER A 325 3.83 -16.62 23.39
C SER A 325 3.58 -17.57 24.56
N THR A 326 2.45 -17.40 25.27
CA THR A 326 2.07 -18.29 26.37
C THR A 326 1.69 -19.67 25.88
N SER A 327 0.89 -19.77 24.80
CA SER A 327 0.54 -21.07 24.20
C SER A 327 1.75 -21.82 23.64
N LEU A 328 2.72 -21.11 23.04
CA LEU A 328 3.99 -21.70 22.62
C LEU A 328 4.78 -22.26 23.82
N TYR A 329 4.87 -21.51 24.91
CA TYR A 329 5.54 -21.95 26.13
C TYR A 329 4.89 -23.20 26.71
N ILE A 330 3.56 -23.22 26.84
CA ILE A 330 2.79 -24.38 27.31
C ILE A 330 3.00 -25.58 26.37
N GLY A 331 2.91 -25.37 25.05
CA GLY A 331 3.13 -26.42 24.06
C GLY A 331 4.53 -27.02 24.14
N LEU A 332 5.55 -26.18 24.35
CA LEU A 332 6.92 -26.65 24.57
C LEU A 332 7.04 -27.46 25.86
N LYS A 333 6.48 -26.98 26.97
CA LYS A 333 6.47 -27.71 28.25
C LYS A 333 5.79 -29.07 28.14
N LEU A 334 4.61 -29.13 27.52
CA LEU A 334 3.90 -30.39 27.27
C LEU A 334 4.72 -31.33 26.38
N SER A 335 5.45 -30.82 25.39
CA SER A 335 6.34 -31.66 24.56
C SER A 335 7.49 -32.27 25.37
N THR A 336 8.11 -31.50 26.26
CA THR A 336 9.17 -32.03 27.15
C THR A 336 8.62 -33.06 28.13
N ASP A 337 7.42 -32.83 28.68
CA ASP A 337 6.79 -33.77 29.61
C ASP A 337 6.39 -35.08 28.88
N LEU A 338 5.91 -34.98 27.64
CA LEU A 338 5.64 -36.14 26.79
C LEU A 338 6.91 -36.93 26.43
N GLU A 339 8.04 -36.25 26.19
CA GLU A 339 9.32 -36.90 25.95
C GLU A 339 9.82 -37.64 27.20
N ALA A 340 9.66 -37.05 28.38
CA ALA A 340 10.00 -37.69 29.65
C ALA A 340 9.16 -38.96 29.89
N VAL A 341 7.84 -38.87 29.76
CA VAL A 341 6.95 -40.04 29.90
C VAL A 341 7.26 -41.13 28.88
N LYS A 342 7.61 -40.76 27.64
CA LYS A 342 8.06 -41.73 26.64
C LYS A 342 9.36 -42.42 27.06
N SER A 343 10.33 -41.68 27.58
CA SER A 343 11.58 -42.30 28.07
C SER A 343 11.35 -43.23 29.26
N ASP A 344 10.42 -42.89 30.15
CA ASP A 344 10.03 -43.74 31.29
C ASP A 344 9.33 -45.02 30.81
N LEU A 345 8.44 -44.90 29.83
CA LEU A 345 7.79 -46.05 29.19
C LEU A 345 8.83 -46.96 28.50
N ASP A 346 9.78 -46.39 27.77
CA ASP A 346 10.85 -47.15 27.13
C ASP A 346 11.73 -47.84 28.18
N CYS A 347 12.04 -47.20 29.30
CA CYS A 347 12.80 -47.79 30.40
C CYS A 347 12.06 -48.96 31.06
N THR A 348 10.78 -48.77 31.40
CA THR A 348 9.95 -49.84 31.97
C THR A 348 9.78 -51.00 30.99
N GLN A 349 9.62 -50.72 29.69
CA GLN A 349 9.56 -51.76 28.66
C GLN A 349 10.86 -52.57 28.56
N ARG A 350 12.03 -51.92 28.57
CA ARG A 350 13.32 -52.64 28.61
C ARG A 350 13.47 -53.49 29.87
N ALA A 351 13.04 -52.98 31.03
CA ALA A 351 13.06 -53.73 32.27
C ALA A 351 12.15 -54.97 32.21
N TRP A 352 10.95 -54.84 31.61
CA TRP A 352 10.07 -55.99 31.35
C TRP A 352 10.71 -57.02 30.43
N GLU A 353 11.31 -56.60 29.32
CA GLU A 353 12.01 -57.52 28.41
C GLU A 353 13.21 -58.20 29.10
N GLU A 354 13.93 -57.51 29.99
CA GLU A 354 15.01 -58.10 30.79
C GLU A 354 14.49 -59.17 31.75
N ARG A 355 13.39 -58.89 32.45
CA ARG A 355 12.73 -59.87 33.33
C ARG A 355 12.18 -61.05 32.57
N GLU A 356 11.59 -60.83 31.39
CA GLU A 356 11.13 -61.90 30.51
C GLU A 356 12.30 -62.79 30.05
N ARG A 357 13.41 -62.17 29.62
CA ARG A 357 14.64 -62.91 29.26
C ARG A 357 15.23 -63.68 30.44
N GLU A 358 15.20 -63.11 31.63
CA GLU A 358 15.64 -63.80 32.86
C GLU A 358 14.75 -65.00 33.18
N LEU A 359 13.42 -64.86 33.11
CA LEU A 359 12.47 -65.95 33.31
C LEU A 359 12.64 -67.06 32.27
N GLN A 360 12.86 -66.71 31.00
CA GLN A 360 13.16 -67.69 29.94
C GLN A 360 14.43 -68.48 30.24
N ARG A 361 15.52 -67.81 30.65
CA ARG A 361 16.76 -68.50 31.05
C ARG A 361 16.56 -69.40 32.26
N LEU A 362 15.79 -68.97 33.26
CA LEU A 362 15.50 -69.79 34.43
C LEU A 362 14.68 -71.04 34.04
N LEU A 363 13.69 -70.89 33.16
CA LEU A 363 12.93 -72.02 32.59
C LEU A 363 13.84 -72.99 31.83
N GLU A 364 14.76 -72.49 31.00
CA GLU A 364 15.77 -73.31 30.31
C GLU A 364 16.64 -74.06 31.32
N THR A 365 17.14 -73.39 32.37
CA THR A 365 17.97 -74.03 33.40
C THR A 365 17.21 -75.11 34.16
N LEU A 366 15.95 -74.89 34.52
CA LEU A 366 15.10 -75.90 35.14
C LEU A 366 14.87 -77.09 34.20
N GLY A 367 14.58 -76.84 32.93
CA GLY A 367 14.45 -77.90 31.92
C GLY A 367 15.73 -78.73 31.75
N THR A 368 16.92 -78.13 31.86
CA THR A 368 18.18 -78.90 31.85
C THR A 368 18.43 -79.69 33.13
N LEU A 369 17.96 -79.21 34.28
CA LEU A 369 18.06 -79.92 35.56
C LEU A 369 17.08 -81.10 35.64
N ASP A 370 15.85 -80.96 35.13
CA ASP A 370 14.88 -82.05 35.02
C ASP A 370 15.40 -83.21 34.12
N VAL A 371 16.15 -82.88 33.05
CA VAL A 371 16.80 -83.90 32.19
C VAL A 371 17.99 -84.56 32.90
N ALA A 372 18.68 -83.85 33.78
CA ALA A 372 19.78 -84.39 34.59
C ALA A 372 19.30 -85.24 35.77
N GLU A 373 18.14 -84.93 36.38
CA GLU A 373 17.46 -85.76 37.38
C GLU A 373 16.82 -87.02 36.76
N ALA A 374 16.34 -86.97 35.52
CA ALA A 374 15.81 -88.14 34.82
C ALA A 374 16.87 -89.23 34.52
N GLU A 375 18.17 -88.90 34.55
CA GLU A 375 19.26 -89.88 34.48
C GLU A 375 19.71 -90.40 35.86
N ALA A 376 19.11 -89.92 36.96
CA ALA A 376 19.45 -90.30 38.33
C ALA A 376 18.20 -90.51 39.21
N GLU A 377 17.69 -91.74 39.27
CA GLU A 377 16.79 -92.24 40.34
C GLU A 377 17.32 -93.62 40.82
N PRO A 378 17.06 -94.10 42.07
CA PRO A 378 15.82 -93.82 42.79
C PRO A 378 15.81 -93.70 44.34
N CYS A 379 14.62 -93.35 44.86
CA CYS A 379 13.94 -93.82 46.10
C CYS A 379 13.70 -92.81 47.24
N GLY A 380 12.43 -92.72 47.67
CA GLY A 380 12.08 -92.69 49.11
C GLY A 380 10.94 -91.76 49.54
N ALA A 381 9.83 -92.37 49.97
CA ALA A 381 8.65 -91.78 50.60
C ALA A 381 8.90 -90.85 51.81
N ALA A 382 7.98 -89.91 52.08
CA ALA A 382 7.04 -89.98 53.22
C ALA A 382 6.35 -88.63 53.55
N SER A 383 5.13 -88.79 54.06
CA SER A 383 4.21 -87.84 54.71
C SER A 383 4.82 -86.91 55.78
N GLY A 384 4.27 -85.71 55.94
CA GLY A 384 4.50 -84.85 57.10
C GLY A 384 3.64 -83.60 57.15
N ALA A 385 2.53 -83.65 57.87
CA ALA A 385 1.73 -82.49 58.27
C ALA A 385 2.52 -81.51 59.13
N ARG A 386 2.21 -80.20 59.05
CA ARG A 386 2.32 -79.27 60.20
C ARG A 386 1.63 -77.92 60.00
N THR A 387 0.85 -77.58 61.02
CA THR A 387 0.16 -76.33 61.33
C THR A 387 1.10 -75.22 61.85
N ALA A 388 0.59 -73.98 61.79
CA ALA A 388 0.80 -72.83 62.70
C ALA A 388 1.53 -71.60 62.11
N GLY A 389 0.97 -70.41 62.34
CA GLY A 389 1.70 -69.15 62.23
C GLY A 389 0.90 -67.91 61.88
N GLU A 390 -0.07 -67.55 62.71
CA GLU A 390 -0.67 -66.22 62.79
C GLU A 390 0.38 -65.15 63.13
N TRP A 391 0.57 -64.10 62.31
CA TRP A 391 1.12 -62.81 62.74
C TRP A 391 0.60 -61.62 61.92
N LEU A 392 -0.18 -60.81 62.63
CA LEU A 392 -0.58 -59.42 62.39
C LEU A 392 0.64 -58.50 62.21
N ARG A 393 0.60 -57.59 61.21
CA ARG A 393 1.58 -56.49 61.03
C ARG A 393 0.78 -55.24 60.65
N LYS A 394 0.28 -54.44 61.60
CA LYS A 394 0.92 -53.34 62.36
C LYS A 394 1.45 -52.24 61.45
N ASP A 395 0.60 -51.23 61.24
CA ASP A 395 0.96 -49.90 60.79
C ASP A 395 2.04 -49.28 61.69
N ARG A 396 3.05 -48.66 61.08
CA ARG A 396 3.83 -47.57 61.66
C ARG A 396 4.28 -46.61 60.55
N ALA A 397 3.77 -45.39 60.68
CA ALA A 397 4.42 -44.15 60.27
C ALA A 397 5.61 -43.83 61.19
N ASP A 398 6.30 -42.73 60.88
CA ASP A 398 7.48 -42.13 61.53
C ASP A 398 8.82 -42.68 60.97
N ASN A 399 9.81 -41.89 60.58
CA ASN A 399 9.99 -40.43 60.60
C ASN A 399 11.31 -40.07 59.87
N ASP A 400 11.49 -38.76 59.65
CA ASP A 400 12.78 -38.03 59.60
C ASP A 400 13.63 -38.09 58.31
N GLU A 401 14.27 -37.02 57.84
CA GLU A 401 14.28 -35.59 58.16
C GLU A 401 15.17 -34.88 57.10
N ASP A 402 15.12 -33.55 57.16
CA ASP A 402 16.04 -32.53 56.67
C ASP A 402 15.67 -31.78 55.37
N SER A 403 15.11 -30.55 55.48
CA SER A 403 15.73 -29.27 55.95
C SER A 403 16.44 -28.59 54.75
N ASP A 404 16.29 -27.32 54.39
CA ASP A 404 15.69 -26.15 55.02
C ASP A 404 15.70 -24.96 54.03
N THR A 405 15.07 -23.85 54.44
CA THR A 405 15.21 -22.44 53.97
C THR A 405 14.45 -21.94 52.73
N GLY A 406 13.58 -20.93 52.97
CA GLY A 406 13.08 -20.05 51.92
C GLY A 406 11.87 -19.16 52.25
N LEU A 407 11.69 -18.73 53.51
CA LEU A 407 10.69 -17.71 53.87
C LEU A 407 11.12 -16.30 53.41
N SER A 408 10.22 -15.64 52.69
CA SER A 408 9.93 -14.20 52.75
C SER A 408 8.58 -14.02 52.03
N SER A 409 7.42 -13.92 52.69
CA SER A 409 6.93 -12.87 53.61
C SER A 409 7.09 -11.46 53.06
N MET A 410 6.01 -10.89 52.54
CA MET A 410 5.37 -9.73 53.18
C MET A 410 4.01 -9.42 52.55
N HIS A 411 3.01 -9.35 53.43
CA HIS A 411 1.68 -8.82 53.21
C HIS A 411 1.69 -7.28 53.28
N SER A 412 0.79 -6.66 52.52
CA SER A 412 0.06 -5.40 52.77
C SER A 412 0.78 -4.04 52.72
N GLN A 413 0.32 -3.15 51.84
CA GLN A 413 -0.67 -2.11 52.19
C GLN A 413 -1.06 -1.24 50.99
N ASP A 414 -2.33 -0.83 51.01
CA ASP A 414 -3.02 0.07 50.08
C ASP A 414 -2.38 1.47 50.00
N SER A 415 -2.53 2.14 48.86
CA SER A 415 -2.83 3.58 48.78
C SER A 415 -3.26 3.98 47.38
N ASP A 416 -4.52 4.43 47.29
CA ASP A 416 -5.06 5.27 46.22
C ASP A 416 -4.15 6.48 45.95
N SER A 417 -3.98 6.83 44.67
CA SER A 417 -3.64 8.18 44.26
C SER A 417 -4.05 8.42 42.81
N LEU A 418 -5.27 8.92 42.63
CA LEU A 418 -5.62 9.77 41.50
C LEU A 418 -4.93 11.13 41.69
N PRO A 419 -4.36 11.75 40.64
CA PRO A 419 -4.19 13.19 40.64
C PRO A 419 -5.34 13.80 39.84
N VAL A 420 -6.40 14.17 40.55
CA VAL A 420 -7.22 15.32 40.19
C VAL A 420 -6.76 16.45 41.11
N CYS A 421 -6.17 17.49 40.55
CA CYS A 421 -6.22 18.84 41.11
C CYS A 421 -6.54 19.79 39.96
N GLU A 422 -7.73 20.38 40.08
CA GLU A 422 -8.22 21.50 39.29
C GLU A 422 -7.42 22.79 39.56
N SER A 423 -7.41 23.64 38.54
CA SER A 423 -7.60 25.11 38.57
C SER A 423 -6.65 25.99 39.39
N LEU A 424 -6.03 26.97 38.72
CA LEU A 424 -6.14 28.37 39.12
C LEU A 424 -5.69 29.34 38.01
N VAL A 425 -6.56 30.33 37.77
CA VAL A 425 -6.52 31.54 36.90
C VAL A 425 -6.98 31.39 35.46
#